data_AF-C4QV99-F1
#
_entry.id   AF-C4QV99-F1
#
_cell.length_a   1.000
_cell.length_b   1.000
_cell.length_c   1.000
_cell.angle_alpha   90.00
_cell.angle_beta   90.00
_cell.angle_gamma   90.00
#
_symmetry.space_group_name_H-M   'P 1'
#
loop_
_entity.id
_entity.type
_entity.pdbx_description
1 polymer ?
#
loop_
_entity_poly.entity_id
_entity_poly.type
_entity_poly.pdbx_seq_one_letter_code
_entity_poly.pdbx_strand_id
1 'polypeptide(L)'
;MGEEKLTKKQKKALEFRKSKEEREISKKEKAEKLEQEAKLKAEKEEEEAKRKADAPKKKRKTRRGKGGKISGPRFILFVGNLSFKCTEEDLKNHFKNCSPDTIRPRLDKGFAFLEFKQDDVNVRKRMDIAISMHHTVLNDRKINVELTAGGGGNSTTRLEKIKGKNDKLLQERKDKIKKKLATDMAKAKEKEEGSKDTVKVVGIHPDRAKLIQQ
;
A
#
# COMPACT_ATOMS: atom_id res chain seq x y z
N MET A 1 10.73 -40.19 26.24
CA MET A 1 10.94 -39.15 27.25
C MET A 1 10.63 -37.81 26.61
N GLY A 2 9.61 -37.09 27.10
CA GLY A 2 9.17 -35.82 26.49
C GLY A 2 10.07 -34.67 26.92
N GLU A 3 10.61 -33.92 25.96
CA GLU A 3 11.41 -32.73 26.24
C GLU A 3 10.54 -31.63 26.87
N GLU A 4 10.83 -31.30 28.13
CA GLU A 4 10.12 -30.28 28.88
C GLU A 4 10.46 -28.89 28.32
N LYS A 5 9.47 -28.23 27.70
CA LYS A 5 9.70 -26.95 27.02
C LYS A 5 9.80 -25.81 28.03
N LEU A 6 11.04 -25.38 28.31
CA LEU A 6 11.36 -24.21 29.13
C LEU A 6 10.52 -22.97 28.76
N THR A 7 10.03 -22.28 29.79
CA THR A 7 9.25 -21.04 29.65
C THR A 7 10.07 -19.90 29.07
N LYS A 8 9.42 -18.88 28.47
CA LYS A 8 10.09 -17.72 27.87
C LYS A 8 11.02 -16.98 28.86
N LYS A 9 10.66 -16.94 30.15
CA LYS A 9 11.48 -16.32 31.21
C LYS A 9 12.73 -17.16 31.51
N GLN A 10 12.62 -18.48 31.61
CA GLN A 10 13.75 -19.38 31.84
C GLN A 10 14.74 -19.37 30.65
N LYS A 11 14.23 -19.31 29.42
CA LYS A 11 15.06 -19.19 28.21
C LYS A 11 15.88 -17.90 28.18
N LYS A 12 15.26 -16.77 28.56
CA LYS A 12 15.94 -15.46 28.60
C LYS A 12 17.01 -15.39 29.70
N ALA A 13 16.79 -16.04 30.84
CA ALA A 13 17.78 -16.13 31.91
C ALA A 13 19.00 -16.99 31.50
N LEU A 14 18.76 -18.10 30.80
CA LEU A 14 19.83 -18.94 30.23
C LEU A 14 20.64 -18.20 29.15
N GLU A 15 19.99 -17.39 28.31
CA GLU A 15 20.67 -16.56 27.31
C GLU A 15 21.57 -15.47 27.94
N PHE A 16 21.25 -15.00 29.15
CA PHE A 16 22.02 -13.97 29.84
C PHE A 16 23.21 -14.53 30.62
N ARG A 17 23.17 -15.83 30.98
CA ARG A 17 24.26 -16.55 31.66
C ARG A 17 25.34 -17.07 30.71
N LYS A 18 25.08 -17.09 29.39
CA LYS A 18 26.04 -17.53 28.38
C LYS A 18 27.12 -16.48 28.13
N SER A 19 28.34 -16.95 27.87
CA SER A 19 29.44 -16.07 27.51
C SER A 19 29.18 -15.36 26.17
N LYS A 20 29.88 -14.25 25.93
CA LYS A 20 29.74 -13.46 24.70
C LYS A 20 30.05 -14.29 23.44
N GLU A 21 31.01 -15.20 23.54
CA GLU A 21 31.41 -16.10 22.45
C GLU A 21 30.35 -17.16 22.17
N GLU A 22 29.79 -17.81 23.20
CA GLU A 22 28.70 -18.79 23.05
C GLU A 22 27.41 -18.18 22.47
N ARG A 23 27.14 -16.91 22.78
CA ARG A 23 25.98 -16.19 22.24
C ARG A 23 26.12 -15.89 20.75
N GLU A 24 27.33 -15.61 20.28
CA GLU A 24 27.60 -15.37 18.85
C GLU A 24 27.56 -16.66 18.04
N ILE A 25 28.07 -17.77 18.58
CA ILE A 25 27.96 -19.11 17.96
C ILE A 25 26.50 -19.52 17.84
N SER A 26 25.70 -19.38 18.91
CA SER A 26 24.27 -19.72 18.89
C SER A 26 23.46 -18.87 17.91
N LYS A 27 23.85 -17.60 17.68
CA LYS A 27 23.20 -16.76 16.66
C LYS A 27 23.55 -17.21 15.24
N LYS A 28 24.82 -17.55 14.97
CA LYS A 28 25.26 -18.04 13.66
C LYS A 28 24.57 -19.35 13.28
N GLU A 29 24.53 -20.32 14.19
CA GLU A 29 23.82 -21.59 13.97
C GLU A 29 22.32 -21.39 13.71
N LYS A 30 21.70 -20.42 14.40
CA LYS A 30 20.27 -20.11 14.20
C LYS A 30 20.02 -19.43 12.86
N ALA A 31 20.94 -18.59 12.40
CA ALA A 31 20.87 -17.96 11.08
C ALA A 31 21.04 -19.00 9.95
N GLU A 32 22.00 -19.91 10.08
CA GLU A 32 22.22 -20.99 9.10
C GLU A 32 21.02 -21.96 9.03
N LYS A 33 20.43 -22.32 10.18
CA LYS A 33 19.20 -23.13 10.21
C LYS A 33 18.01 -22.45 9.52
N LEU A 34 17.85 -21.13 9.72
CA LEU A 34 16.79 -20.37 9.06
C LEU A 34 17.00 -20.30 7.54
N GLU A 35 18.26 -20.17 7.08
CA GLU A 35 18.59 -20.15 5.66
C GLU A 35 18.37 -21.51 5.00
N GLN A 36 18.76 -22.60 5.65
CA GLN A 36 18.50 -23.97 5.17
C GLN A 36 17.00 -24.29 5.12
N GLU A 37 16.23 -23.88 6.14
CA GLU A 37 14.78 -24.07 6.15
C GLU A 37 14.07 -23.25 5.05
N ALA A 38 14.58 -22.07 4.73
CA ALA A 38 14.09 -21.25 3.63
C ALA A 38 14.38 -21.88 2.25
N LYS A 39 15.57 -22.45 2.05
CA LYS A 39 15.93 -23.16 0.81
C LYS A 39 15.07 -24.42 0.60
N LEU A 40 14.86 -25.21 1.66
CA LEU A 40 13.98 -26.40 1.62
C LEU A 40 12.51 -26.06 1.34
N LYS A 41 12.02 -24.91 1.82
CA LYS A 41 10.67 -24.42 1.52
C LYS A 41 10.54 -23.95 0.07
N ALA A 42 11.55 -23.25 -0.44
CA ALA A 42 11.57 -22.80 -1.84
C ALA A 42 11.60 -23.99 -2.82
N GLU A 43 12.40 -25.02 -2.53
CA GLU A 43 12.52 -26.22 -3.37
C GLU A 43 11.22 -27.04 -3.37
N LYS A 44 10.56 -27.15 -2.21
CA LYS A 44 9.23 -27.78 -2.11
C LYS A 44 8.13 -27.00 -2.83
N GLU A 45 8.16 -25.67 -2.78
CA GLU A 45 7.23 -24.83 -3.54
C GLU A 45 7.45 -24.96 -5.06
N GLU A 46 8.70 -25.10 -5.51
CA GLU A 46 9.02 -25.31 -6.93
C GLU A 46 8.59 -26.70 -7.42
N GLU A 47 8.78 -27.74 -6.61
CA GLU A 47 8.33 -29.10 -6.92
C GLU A 47 6.78 -29.21 -6.92
N GLU A 48 6.12 -28.54 -5.98
CA GLU A 48 4.65 -28.48 -5.92
C GLU A 48 4.06 -27.66 -7.08
N ALA A 49 4.79 -26.63 -7.55
CA ALA A 49 4.42 -25.86 -8.75
C ALA A 49 4.54 -26.71 -10.03
N LYS A 50 5.60 -27.53 -10.17
CA LYS A 50 5.78 -28.46 -11.30
C LYS A 50 4.72 -29.56 -11.31
N ARG A 51 4.40 -30.18 -10.16
CA ARG A 51 3.32 -31.17 -10.04
C ARG A 51 1.92 -30.59 -10.32
N LYS A 52 1.70 -29.30 -10.05
CA LYS A 52 0.44 -28.59 -10.32
C LYS A 52 0.29 -28.11 -11.78
N ALA A 53 1.32 -28.26 -12.61
CA ALA A 53 1.28 -27.92 -14.04
C ALA A 53 0.77 -29.07 -14.92
N ASP A 54 0.92 -30.33 -14.48
CA ASP A 54 0.59 -31.52 -15.28
C ASP A 54 -0.78 -32.16 -14.94
N ALA A 55 -1.41 -31.76 -13.82
CA ALA A 55 -2.77 -32.19 -13.50
C ALA A 55 -3.81 -31.28 -14.17
N PRO A 56 -4.83 -31.81 -14.89
CA PRO A 56 -5.90 -30.99 -15.45
C PRO A 56 -6.75 -30.41 -14.32
N LYS A 57 -6.43 -29.19 -13.88
CA LYS A 57 -7.19 -28.47 -12.86
C LYS A 57 -8.60 -28.20 -13.38
N LYS A 58 -9.58 -28.97 -12.90
CA LYS A 58 -11.00 -28.59 -12.92
C LYS A 58 -11.13 -27.24 -12.23
N LYS A 59 -11.20 -26.17 -13.03
CA LYS A 59 -11.52 -24.82 -12.57
C LYS A 59 -12.81 -24.90 -11.75
N ARG A 60 -12.75 -24.54 -10.47
CA ARG A 60 -13.95 -24.18 -9.71
C ARG A 60 -14.64 -23.06 -10.49
N LYS A 61 -15.75 -23.40 -11.14
CA LYS A 61 -16.64 -22.44 -11.78
C LYS A 61 -17.16 -21.52 -10.69
N THR A 62 -16.54 -20.35 -10.52
CA THR A 62 -17.28 -19.20 -10.02
C THR A 62 -18.47 -19.01 -10.96
N ARG A 63 -19.63 -18.62 -10.42
CA ARG A 63 -20.94 -18.43 -11.08
C ARG A 63 -20.95 -17.32 -12.15
N ARG A 64 -19.92 -17.27 -13.01
CA ARG A 64 -19.86 -16.47 -14.23
C ARG A 64 -19.67 -17.49 -15.35
N GLY A 65 -20.73 -17.62 -16.14
CA GLY A 65 -20.77 -18.51 -17.27
C GLY A 65 -19.59 -18.28 -18.21
N LYS A 66 -19.35 -19.34 -18.99
CA LYS A 66 -18.64 -19.39 -20.26
C LYS A 66 -18.86 -18.10 -21.07
N GLY A 67 -18.02 -17.09 -20.83
CA GLY A 67 -18.16 -15.75 -21.37
C GLY A 67 -16.83 -15.05 -21.30
N GLY A 68 -16.01 -15.29 -22.32
CA GLY A 68 -14.90 -14.46 -22.79
C GLY A 68 -13.86 -14.03 -21.76
N LYS A 69 -12.61 -14.42 -22.01
CA LYS A 69 -11.47 -13.58 -21.66
C LYS A 69 -11.67 -12.25 -22.40
N ILE A 70 -12.42 -11.31 -21.82
CA ILE A 70 -12.58 -9.96 -22.38
C ILE A 70 -11.18 -9.37 -22.36
N SER A 71 -10.57 -9.30 -23.54
CA SER A 71 -9.22 -8.84 -23.76
C SER A 71 -9.24 -7.32 -23.65
N GLY A 72 -8.91 -6.79 -22.48
CA GLY A 72 -8.88 -5.35 -22.26
C GLY A 72 -8.76 -4.97 -20.78
N PRO A 73 -8.34 -3.72 -20.50
CA PRO A 73 -8.37 -3.18 -19.14
C PRO A 73 -9.81 -3.20 -18.61
N ARG A 74 -10.00 -3.69 -17.38
CA ARG A 74 -11.31 -3.72 -16.73
C ARG A 74 -11.45 -2.49 -15.85
N PHE A 75 -12.50 -1.71 -16.09
CA PHE A 75 -12.81 -0.50 -15.33
C PHE A 75 -13.73 -0.88 -14.20
N ILE A 76 -13.13 -1.18 -13.04
CA ILE A 76 -13.87 -1.63 -11.86
C ILE A 76 -13.47 -0.75 -10.68
N LEU A 77 -14.46 -0.20 -9.99
CA LEU A 77 -14.30 0.46 -8.69
C LEU A 77 -14.68 -0.48 -7.56
N PHE A 78 -13.95 -0.36 -6.46
CA PHE A 78 -14.26 -0.96 -5.19
C PHE A 78 -14.98 0.08 -4.32
N VAL A 79 -16.14 -0.30 -3.78
CA VAL A 79 -16.87 0.48 -2.80
C VAL A 79 -16.86 -0.27 -1.48
N GLY A 80 -16.21 0.28 -0.45
CA GLY A 80 -16.07 -0.33 0.86
C GLY A 80 -16.79 0.45 1.96
N ASN A 81 -16.75 -0.10 3.18
CA ASN A 81 -17.40 0.46 4.37
C ASN A 81 -18.92 0.65 4.23
N LEU A 82 -19.57 -0.18 3.40
CA LEU A 82 -21.01 -0.14 3.23
C LEU A 82 -21.71 -0.68 4.49
N SER A 83 -22.86 -0.09 4.80
CA SER A 83 -23.75 -0.62 5.82
C SER A 83 -24.29 -1.99 5.41
N PHE A 84 -24.42 -2.92 6.36
CA PHE A 84 -25.06 -4.24 6.13
C PHE A 84 -26.54 -4.12 5.74
N LYS A 85 -27.17 -2.98 6.08
CA LYS A 85 -28.56 -2.65 5.70
C LYS A 85 -28.69 -2.04 4.31
N CYS A 86 -27.57 -1.69 3.66
CA CYS A 86 -27.59 -1.06 2.35
C CYS A 86 -28.20 -2.00 1.31
N THR A 87 -29.09 -1.48 0.47
CA THR A 87 -29.68 -2.24 -0.64
C THR A 87 -28.96 -1.96 -1.95
N GLU A 88 -29.23 -2.76 -2.98
CA GLU A 88 -28.73 -2.47 -4.34
C GLU A 88 -29.33 -1.18 -4.91
N GLU A 89 -30.57 -0.86 -4.53
CA GLU A 89 -31.27 0.37 -4.93
C GLU A 89 -30.60 1.61 -4.34
N ASP A 90 -30.20 1.56 -3.06
CA ASP A 90 -29.43 2.63 -2.42
C ASP A 90 -28.15 2.92 -3.19
N LEU A 91 -27.42 1.86 -3.59
CA LEU A 91 -26.20 1.99 -4.39
C LEU A 91 -26.49 2.57 -5.77
N LYS A 92 -27.57 2.16 -6.44
CA LYS A 92 -27.96 2.72 -7.74
C LYS A 92 -28.30 4.20 -7.63
N ASN A 93 -29.03 4.60 -6.59
CA ASN A 93 -29.43 5.97 -6.34
C ASN A 93 -28.23 6.85 -6.00
N HIS A 94 -27.36 6.38 -5.10
CA HIS A 94 -26.14 7.10 -4.72
C HIS A 94 -25.21 7.32 -5.92
N PHE A 95 -25.02 6.29 -6.74
CA PHE A 95 -24.13 6.34 -7.91
C PHE A 95 -24.84 6.69 -9.22
N LYS A 96 -26.03 7.31 -9.16
CA LYS A 96 -26.82 7.65 -10.36
C LYS A 96 -26.06 8.56 -11.34
N ASN A 97 -25.25 9.49 -10.83
CA ASN A 97 -24.49 10.44 -11.66
C ASN A 97 -23.33 9.80 -12.44
N CYS A 98 -22.84 8.63 -12.02
CA CYS A 98 -21.81 7.90 -12.76
C CYS A 98 -22.38 6.73 -13.60
N SER A 99 -23.65 6.35 -13.38
CA SER A 99 -24.39 5.32 -14.12
C SER A 99 -23.60 4.02 -14.31
N PRO A 100 -23.23 3.28 -13.26
CA PRO A 100 -22.43 2.04 -13.42
C PRO A 100 -23.19 0.97 -14.23
N ASP A 101 -22.49 0.26 -15.13
CA ASP A 101 -23.10 -0.77 -16.00
C ASP A 101 -23.50 -2.03 -15.24
N THR A 102 -22.70 -2.43 -14.26
CA THR A 102 -22.97 -3.61 -13.45
C THR A 102 -22.53 -3.36 -12.02
N ILE A 103 -23.48 -3.46 -11.09
CA ILE A 103 -23.22 -3.39 -9.65
C ILE A 103 -23.17 -4.81 -9.10
N ARG A 104 -22.11 -5.13 -8.35
CA ARG A 104 -21.98 -6.41 -7.62
C ARG A 104 -21.87 -6.14 -6.13
N PRO A 105 -23.01 -6.09 -5.41
CA PRO A 105 -22.99 -5.94 -3.96
C PRO A 105 -22.55 -7.25 -3.29
N ARG A 106 -21.73 -7.12 -2.25
CA ARG A 106 -21.32 -8.15 -1.29
C ARG A 106 -21.58 -7.61 0.11
N LEU A 107 -22.88 -7.48 0.40
CA LEU A 107 -23.38 -6.93 1.65
C LEU A 107 -22.88 -7.72 2.86
N ASP A 108 -22.69 -9.03 2.71
CA ASP A 108 -22.10 -9.93 3.71
C ASP A 108 -20.75 -9.44 4.26
N LYS A 109 -20.00 -8.67 3.45
CA LYS A 109 -18.70 -8.13 3.82
C LYS A 109 -18.65 -6.60 3.79
N GLY A 110 -19.79 -5.95 3.60
CA GLY A 110 -19.89 -4.49 3.57
C GLY A 110 -19.13 -3.84 2.40
N PHE A 111 -19.09 -4.48 1.23
CA PHE A 111 -18.49 -3.88 0.04
C PHE A 111 -19.25 -4.21 -1.25
N ALA A 112 -19.01 -3.44 -2.30
CA ALA A 112 -19.54 -3.66 -3.63
C ALA A 112 -18.47 -3.41 -4.70
N PHE A 113 -18.69 -3.96 -5.89
CA PHE A 113 -17.90 -3.60 -7.07
C PHE A 113 -18.80 -2.92 -8.11
N LEU A 114 -18.35 -1.79 -8.64
CA LEU A 114 -18.97 -1.11 -9.78
C LEU A 114 -18.14 -1.43 -11.02
N GLU A 115 -18.72 -2.08 -12.03
CA GLU A 115 -18.07 -2.35 -13.32
C GLU A 115 -18.61 -1.39 -14.38
N PHE A 116 -17.70 -0.77 -15.12
CA PHE A 116 -17.96 0.09 -16.26
C PHE A 116 -17.48 -0.62 -17.53
N LYS A 117 -18.29 -0.64 -18.58
CA LYS A 117 -17.94 -1.22 -19.88
C LYS A 117 -17.03 -0.28 -20.65
N GLN A 118 -15.99 -0.81 -21.27
CA GLN A 118 -15.00 -0.01 -22.00
C GLN A 118 -15.56 0.69 -23.25
N ASP A 119 -16.70 0.21 -23.77
CA ASP A 119 -17.29 0.68 -25.02
C ASP A 119 -17.81 2.14 -24.94
N ASP A 120 -17.91 2.70 -23.73
CA ASP A 120 -18.35 4.06 -23.50
C ASP A 120 -17.19 5.07 -23.51
N VAL A 121 -17.25 6.03 -24.44
CA VAL A 121 -16.28 7.14 -24.59
C VAL A 121 -16.04 7.91 -23.28
N ASN A 122 -17.04 7.92 -22.39
CA ASN A 122 -17.04 8.68 -21.13
C ASN A 122 -16.73 7.85 -19.87
N VAL A 123 -16.23 6.61 -20.00
CA VAL A 123 -15.90 5.75 -18.84
C VAL A 123 -14.99 6.44 -17.83
N ARG A 124 -13.92 7.11 -18.31
CA ARG A 124 -12.98 7.81 -17.42
C ARG A 124 -13.70 8.87 -16.58
N LYS A 125 -14.48 9.74 -17.22
CA LYS A 125 -15.25 10.81 -16.55
C LYS A 125 -16.24 10.24 -15.53
N ARG A 126 -16.98 9.19 -15.88
CA ARG A 126 -17.91 8.51 -14.97
C ARG A 126 -17.18 7.94 -13.75
N MET A 127 -16.01 7.35 -13.98
CA MET A 127 -15.19 6.78 -12.91
C MET A 127 -14.60 7.86 -12.00
N ASP A 128 -14.17 9.00 -12.56
CA ASP A 128 -13.69 10.16 -11.79
C ASP A 128 -14.80 10.76 -10.93
N ILE A 129 -16.02 10.88 -11.46
CA ILE A 129 -17.20 11.29 -10.68
C ILE A 129 -17.43 10.30 -9.54
N ALA A 130 -17.42 9.00 -9.79
CA ALA A 130 -17.57 8.00 -8.73
C ALA A 130 -16.47 8.08 -7.67
N ILE A 131 -15.21 8.31 -8.06
CA ILE A 131 -14.08 8.52 -7.14
C ILE A 131 -14.26 9.80 -6.32
N SER A 132 -14.83 10.85 -6.91
CA SER A 132 -15.13 12.09 -6.18
C SER A 132 -16.16 11.88 -5.05
N MET A 133 -16.98 10.83 -5.13
CA MET A 133 -17.93 10.44 -4.08
C MET A 133 -17.27 9.65 -2.92
N HIS A 134 -15.95 9.57 -2.88
CA HIS A 134 -15.23 9.01 -1.73
C HIS A 134 -15.54 9.80 -0.45
N HIS A 135 -15.80 9.09 0.65
CA HIS A 135 -16.21 9.63 1.96
C HIS A 135 -17.58 10.32 2.01
N THR A 136 -18.41 10.21 0.98
CA THR A 136 -19.82 10.59 1.06
C THR A 136 -20.58 9.69 2.04
N VAL A 137 -21.64 10.21 2.64
CA VAL A 137 -22.44 9.47 3.62
C VAL A 137 -23.55 8.70 2.91
N LEU A 138 -23.65 7.41 3.17
CA LEU A 138 -24.70 6.51 2.71
C LEU A 138 -25.15 5.65 3.91
N ASN A 139 -26.44 5.70 4.24
CA ASN A 139 -27.04 5.00 5.38
C ASN A 139 -26.23 5.21 6.68
N ASP A 140 -26.00 6.48 7.03
CA ASP A 140 -25.26 6.97 8.21
C ASP A 140 -23.78 6.56 8.29
N ARG A 141 -23.20 6.06 7.19
CA ARG A 141 -21.79 5.67 7.14
C ARG A 141 -21.07 6.34 5.98
N LYS A 142 -19.83 6.76 6.21
CA LYS A 142 -18.95 7.27 5.15
C LYS A 142 -18.44 6.10 4.32
N ILE A 143 -18.68 6.11 3.02
CA ILE A 143 -18.26 5.03 2.13
C ILE A 143 -16.86 5.28 1.56
N ASN A 144 -16.14 4.21 1.24
CA ASN A 144 -14.83 4.32 0.58
C ASN A 144 -14.98 3.94 -0.88
N VAL A 145 -14.64 4.82 -1.82
CA VAL A 145 -14.58 4.52 -3.26
C VAL A 145 -13.14 4.52 -3.74
N GLU A 146 -12.67 3.40 -4.30
CA GLU A 146 -11.27 3.22 -4.69
C GLU A 146 -11.12 2.45 -6.01
N LEU A 147 -10.03 2.71 -6.74
CA LEU A 147 -9.68 1.95 -7.95
C LEU A 147 -9.27 0.52 -7.58
N THR A 148 -9.84 -0.48 -8.26
CA THR A 148 -9.37 -1.86 -8.06
C THR A 148 -8.04 -2.11 -8.77
N ALA A 149 -7.16 -2.91 -8.15
CA ALA A 149 -5.95 -3.41 -8.82
C ALA A 149 -6.24 -4.47 -9.89
N GLY A 150 -7.46 -5.04 -9.88
CA GLY A 150 -7.86 -6.17 -10.72
C GLY A 150 -7.29 -7.50 -10.22
N GLY A 151 -7.56 -8.59 -10.93
CA GLY A 151 -6.92 -9.89 -10.68
C GLY A 151 -7.59 -10.81 -9.66
N GLY A 152 -8.55 -10.35 -8.85
CA GLY A 152 -9.42 -11.17 -7.98
C GLY A 152 -8.71 -11.93 -6.84
N GLY A 153 -9.24 -11.84 -5.61
CA GLY A 153 -8.71 -12.56 -4.44
C GLY A 153 -7.23 -12.27 -4.13
N ASN A 154 -6.53 -13.25 -3.55
CA ASN A 154 -5.09 -13.22 -3.30
C ASN A 154 -4.28 -13.78 -4.48
N SER A 155 -4.68 -13.47 -5.72
CA SER A 155 -3.94 -13.95 -6.88
C SER A 155 -2.57 -13.30 -6.98
N THR A 156 -1.57 -14.06 -7.44
CA THR A 156 -0.20 -13.58 -7.68
C THR A 156 -0.20 -12.33 -8.57
N THR A 157 -1.00 -12.33 -9.63
CA THR A 157 -1.17 -11.18 -10.53
C THR A 157 -1.67 -9.90 -9.84
N ARG A 158 -2.51 -10.02 -8.80
CA ARG A 158 -2.95 -8.86 -8.01
C ARG A 158 -1.84 -8.39 -7.09
N LEU A 159 -1.16 -9.32 -6.42
CA LEU A 159 -0.05 -9.03 -5.50
C LEU A 159 1.09 -8.31 -6.24
N GLU A 160 1.48 -8.79 -7.42
CA GLU A 160 2.51 -8.17 -8.27
C GLU A 160 2.12 -6.75 -8.69
N LYS A 161 0.86 -6.54 -9.11
CA LYS A 161 0.36 -5.19 -9.46
C LYS A 161 0.37 -4.24 -8.27
N ILE A 162 -0.01 -4.72 -7.08
CA ILE A 162 0.03 -3.92 -5.86
C ILE A 162 1.47 -3.59 -5.49
N LYS A 163 2.38 -4.57 -5.54
CA LYS A 163 3.80 -4.40 -5.26
C LYS A 163 4.41 -3.36 -6.20
N GLY A 164 4.23 -3.51 -7.51
CA GLY A 164 4.76 -2.55 -8.49
C GLY A 164 4.21 -1.11 -8.31
N LYS A 165 2.92 -0.96 -7.95
CA LYS A 165 2.35 0.36 -7.64
C LYS A 165 2.93 0.95 -6.35
N ASN A 166 3.11 0.12 -5.31
CA ASN A 166 3.68 0.56 -4.05
C ASN A 166 5.16 0.96 -4.21
N ASP A 167 5.93 0.21 -4.98
CA ASP A 167 7.33 0.51 -5.28
C ASP A 167 7.46 1.84 -6.05
N LYS A 168 6.59 2.08 -7.04
CA LYS A 168 6.51 3.37 -7.75
C LYS A 168 6.15 4.51 -6.80
N LEU A 169 5.15 4.33 -5.95
CA LEU A 169 4.74 5.34 -4.96
C LEU A 169 5.86 5.64 -3.96
N LEU A 170 6.64 4.63 -3.55
CA LEU A 170 7.80 4.78 -2.68
C LEU A 170 8.92 5.58 -3.36
N GLN A 171 9.18 5.33 -4.64
CA GLN A 171 10.14 6.13 -5.43
C GLN A 171 9.70 7.60 -5.52
N GLU A 172 8.45 7.87 -5.90
CA GLU A 172 7.92 9.24 -5.97
C GLU A 172 8.00 9.97 -4.62
N ARG A 173 7.75 9.25 -3.50
CA ARG A 173 7.91 9.81 -2.15
C ARG A 173 9.37 10.16 -1.85
N LYS A 174 10.31 9.27 -2.18
CA LYS A 174 11.75 9.53 -2.02
C LYS A 174 12.19 10.74 -2.83
N ASP A 175 11.72 10.87 -4.07
CA ASP A 175 12.07 11.99 -4.93
C ASP A 175 11.48 13.31 -4.43
N LYS A 176 10.24 13.31 -3.93
CA LYS A 176 9.64 14.49 -3.27
C LYS A 176 10.41 14.90 -2.02
N ILE A 177 10.85 13.94 -1.19
CA ILE A 177 11.64 14.23 0.01
C ILE A 177 13.01 14.81 -0.39
N LYS A 178 13.70 14.20 -1.35
CA LYS A 178 14.99 14.72 -1.86
C LYS A 178 14.85 16.14 -2.40
N LYS A 179 13.80 16.42 -3.19
CA LYS A 179 13.54 17.77 -3.71
C LYS A 179 13.29 18.78 -2.58
N LYS A 180 12.48 18.43 -1.59
CA LYS A 180 12.23 19.30 -0.43
C LYS A 180 13.51 19.58 0.37
N LEU A 181 14.30 18.54 0.66
CA LEU A 181 15.58 18.69 1.35
C LEU A 181 16.56 19.60 0.58
N ALA A 182 16.64 19.43 -0.75
CA ALA A 182 17.47 20.29 -1.58
C ALA A 182 16.99 21.75 -1.59
N THR A 183 15.67 22.00 -1.67
CA THR A 183 15.13 23.37 -1.62
C THR A 183 15.31 24.02 -0.24
N ASP A 184 15.20 23.25 0.84
CA ASP A 184 15.39 23.76 2.20
C ASP A 184 16.87 24.07 2.47
N MET A 185 17.80 23.24 1.97
CA MET A 185 19.24 23.50 2.02
C MET A 185 19.64 24.73 1.20
N ALA A 186 19.07 24.94 0.02
CA ALA A 186 19.32 26.12 -0.80
C ALA A 186 18.86 27.41 -0.10
N LYS A 187 17.65 27.40 0.47
CA LYS A 187 17.11 28.52 1.27
C LYS A 187 17.92 28.80 2.53
N ALA A 188 18.47 27.78 3.18
CA ALA A 188 19.35 27.94 4.33
C ALA A 188 20.67 28.62 3.93
N LYS A 189 21.26 28.25 2.79
CA LYS A 189 22.46 28.90 2.24
C LYS A 189 22.22 30.35 1.85
N GLU A 190 21.11 30.67 1.18
CA GLU A 190 20.75 32.05 0.84
C GLU A 190 20.53 32.92 2.10
N LYS A 191 19.96 32.35 3.17
CA LYS A 191 19.83 33.05 4.46
C LYS A 191 21.17 33.28 5.17
N GLU A 192 22.11 32.35 5.07
CA GLU A 192 23.46 32.54 5.61
C GLU A 192 24.26 33.57 4.80
N GLU A 193 24.18 33.55 3.46
CA GLU A 193 24.86 34.51 2.59
C GLU A 193 24.27 35.92 2.70
N GLY A 194 22.94 36.07 2.80
CA GLY A 194 22.28 37.35 3.08
C GLY A 194 22.57 37.93 4.48
N SER A 195 23.18 37.15 5.38
CA SER A 195 23.59 37.63 6.71
C SER A 195 25.05 38.11 6.79
N LYS A 196 25.87 37.88 5.74
CA LYS A 196 27.30 38.19 5.74
C LYS A 196 27.68 39.60 5.26
N ASP A 197 26.74 40.37 4.69
CA ASP A 197 26.99 41.76 4.22
C ASP A 197 26.50 42.87 5.18
N THR A 198 26.21 42.55 6.44
CA THR A 198 26.10 43.58 7.47
C THR A 198 27.14 43.31 8.55
N VAL A 199 28.22 44.08 8.51
CA VAL A 199 29.18 44.20 9.61
C VAL A 199 28.38 44.55 10.87
N LYS A 200 28.12 43.54 11.71
CA LYS A 200 27.54 43.71 13.04
C LYS A 200 28.55 44.43 13.92
N VAL A 201 28.47 45.76 13.94
CA VAL A 201 28.97 46.53 15.09
C VAL A 201 28.01 46.20 16.24
N VAL A 202 28.52 45.45 17.21
CA VAL A 202 27.78 45.03 18.40
C VAL A 202 27.31 46.28 19.16
N GLY A 203 26.00 46.44 19.33
CA GLY A 203 25.40 47.37 20.30
C GLY A 203 24.85 48.71 19.80
N ILE A 204 24.82 48.99 18.49
CA ILE A 204 24.27 50.25 17.95
C ILE A 204 23.19 49.96 16.90
N HIS A 205 22.00 50.56 17.07
CA HIS A 205 20.87 50.42 16.15
C HIS A 205 21.24 50.95 14.74
N PRO A 206 20.85 50.27 13.65
CA PRO A 206 21.33 50.54 12.28
C PRO A 206 21.19 52.00 11.81
N ASP A 207 20.13 52.69 12.21
CA ASP A 207 19.91 54.11 11.86
C ASP A 207 20.94 55.05 12.51
N ARG A 208 21.50 54.69 13.66
CA ARG A 208 22.51 55.50 14.38
C ARG A 208 23.92 55.32 13.80
N ALA A 209 24.20 54.19 13.15
CA ALA A 209 25.48 53.93 12.51
C ALA A 209 25.67 54.73 11.21
N LYS A 210 24.59 54.96 10.45
CA LYS A 210 24.61 55.76 9.21
C LYS A 210 24.91 57.24 9.43
N LEU A 211 24.60 57.78 10.62
CA LEU A 211 24.77 59.20 10.93
C LEU A 211 26.23 59.59 11.29
N ILE A 212 27.08 58.62 11.59
CA ILE A 212 28.46 58.85 12.06
C ILE A 212 29.48 58.83 10.90
N GLN A 213 29.08 58.35 9.71
CA GLN A 213 29.95 58.24 8.54
C GLN A 213 29.92 59.46 7.60
N GLN A 214 29.32 60.58 8.02
CA GLN A 214 29.34 61.85 7.28
C GLN A 214 30.31 62.85 7.89
#